data_AF-A0A0R2PTX0-F1
#
_entry.id   AF-A0A0R2PTX0-F1
#
_cell.length_a   1.000
_cell.length_b   1.000
_cell.length_c   1.000
_cell.angle_alpha   90.00
_cell.angle_beta   90.00
_cell.angle_gamma   90.00
#
_symmetry.space_group_name_H-M   'P 1'
#
loop_
_entity.id
_entity.type
_entity.pdbx_description
1 polymer ?
#
loop_
_entity_poly.entity_id
_entity_poly.type
_entity_poly.pdbx_seq_one_letter_code
_entity_poly.pdbx_strand_id
1 'polypeptide(L)'
;GPVARARAAGAQLCININGSPFERAKSGERERTVAERARETSMPIAYVNQVCGQDELVFDGGSVVVDSDGGVMARAAHFVEELLVVDVPITERVVAQNATGVTTVATAVAVSTPLAKSAPVAKRIAEVTDDYERILAALALGTRDYVHKNGFTDVVLGLSGGIDSALVAAIAVEALGATHVHGVSMPSRYSSDGSQTDAADLARNLGIDMRTIPIEPAFAAYLQMTSDAFAGRPADLTEENLQSRVRGTTLMALSNKFGWMVLTTGNKSELAVGYFTLYGDSVGGFAMIKDIFKTDVYALSHRINERAGREIIPTATLTKAPSAELRPDQRDDQSLPPYDVLDAVLALYVEQDRTAAEIIALGHDESLVRRIVRLVDNNEYKRRQLAPGVRVTSKAFGKDRRLPITNSYRG
;
A
#
# COMPACT_ATOMS: atom_id res chain seq x y z
N GLY A 1 4.50 -31.13 11.89
CA GLY A 1 4.93 -29.74 12.15
C GLY A 1 5.00 -29.44 13.64
N PRO A 2 5.37 -28.22 14.06
CA PRO A 2 5.49 -27.83 15.48
C PRO A 2 4.23 -28.09 16.31
N VAL A 3 3.05 -27.74 15.80
CA VAL A 3 1.76 -27.93 16.49
C VAL A 3 1.49 -29.42 16.80
N ALA A 4 1.73 -30.31 15.84
CA ALA A 4 1.58 -31.76 16.03
C ALA A 4 2.57 -32.32 17.07
N ARG A 5 3.81 -31.82 17.12
CA ARG A 5 4.79 -32.21 18.15
C ARG A 5 4.36 -31.74 19.54
N ALA A 6 3.87 -30.50 19.66
CA ALA A 6 3.34 -29.98 20.91
C ALA A 6 2.14 -30.80 21.40
N ARG A 7 1.24 -31.18 20.48
CA ARG A 7 0.11 -32.06 20.78
C ARG A 7 0.56 -33.44 21.26
N ALA A 8 1.53 -34.06 20.58
CA ALA A 8 2.09 -35.35 20.98
C ALA A 8 2.78 -35.29 22.36
N ALA A 9 3.31 -34.12 22.74
CA ALA A 9 3.87 -33.86 24.07
C ALA A 9 2.80 -33.53 25.14
N GLY A 10 1.50 -33.61 24.81
CA GLY A 10 0.40 -33.43 25.77
C GLY A 10 -0.22 -32.03 25.78
N ALA A 11 0.16 -31.12 24.87
CA ALA A 11 -0.48 -29.81 24.79
C ALA A 11 -1.99 -29.92 24.50
N GLN A 12 -2.79 -29.09 25.17
CA GLN A 12 -4.24 -29.04 25.03
C GLN A 12 -4.75 -27.73 24.42
N LEU A 13 -3.87 -26.73 24.29
CA LEU A 13 -4.10 -25.45 23.62
C LEU A 13 -2.79 -25.05 22.95
N CYS A 14 -2.87 -24.58 21.70
CA CYS A 14 -1.73 -23.95 21.03
C CYS A 14 -1.89 -22.43 21.02
N ILE A 15 -0.95 -21.72 21.64
CA ILE A 15 -0.84 -20.26 21.51
C ILE A 15 0.22 -19.98 20.45
N ASN A 16 -0.17 -19.28 19.40
CA ASN A 16 0.67 -18.95 18.26
C ASN A 16 0.77 -17.43 18.11
N ILE A 17 1.92 -16.86 18.44
CA ILE A 17 2.20 -15.42 18.39
C ILE A 17 2.88 -15.08 17.06
N ASN A 18 2.35 -14.09 16.33
CA ASN A 18 2.71 -13.81 14.94
C ASN A 18 2.98 -12.33 14.70
N GLY A 19 3.93 -12.06 13.80
CA GLY A 19 4.04 -10.82 13.04
C GLY A 19 3.82 -11.13 11.57
N SER A 20 2.57 -11.43 11.21
CA SER A 20 2.17 -11.72 9.83
C SER A 20 1.72 -10.44 9.13
N PRO A 21 2.46 -9.95 8.11
CA PRO A 21 2.06 -8.76 7.37
C PRO A 21 0.79 -9.02 6.56
N PHE A 22 0.08 -7.94 6.28
CA PHE A 22 -1.04 -7.87 5.38
C PHE A 22 -0.59 -8.11 3.94
N GLU A 23 -1.35 -8.93 3.23
CA GLU A 23 -1.24 -9.13 1.79
C GLU A 23 -2.66 -9.34 1.25
N ARG A 24 -3.06 -8.55 0.24
CA ARG A 24 -4.39 -8.61 -0.38
C ARG A 24 -4.76 -10.04 -0.77
N ALA A 25 -3.86 -10.75 -1.44
CA ALA A 25 -4.07 -12.11 -1.94
C ALA A 25 -4.26 -13.17 -0.84
N LYS A 26 -3.80 -12.91 0.40
CA LYS A 26 -3.88 -13.86 1.52
C LYS A 26 -5.11 -13.66 2.41
N SER A 27 -6.10 -12.90 1.94
CA SER A 27 -7.39 -12.74 2.63
C SER A 27 -8.01 -14.10 2.97
N GLY A 28 -8.29 -14.35 4.25
CA GLY A 28 -8.92 -15.60 4.71
C GLY A 28 -8.03 -16.85 4.71
N GLU A 29 -6.83 -16.83 4.11
CA GLU A 29 -5.92 -18.00 4.09
C GLU A 29 -5.40 -18.35 5.49
N ARG A 30 -5.13 -17.33 6.31
CA ARG A 30 -4.65 -17.50 7.69
C ARG A 30 -5.68 -18.23 8.55
N GLU A 31 -6.92 -17.75 8.56
CA GLU A 31 -8.01 -18.37 9.32
C GLU A 31 -8.23 -19.82 8.89
N ARG A 32 -8.23 -20.08 7.57
CA ARG A 32 -8.35 -21.43 7.01
C ARG A 32 -7.22 -22.35 7.46
N THR A 33 -5.98 -21.89 7.35
CA THR A 33 -4.79 -22.67 7.75
C THR A 33 -4.81 -22.97 9.24
N VAL A 34 -5.19 -22.00 10.08
CA VAL A 34 -5.31 -22.18 11.53
C VAL A 34 -6.40 -23.21 11.85
N ALA A 35 -7.56 -23.12 11.20
CA ALA A 35 -8.66 -24.08 11.36
C ALA A 35 -8.26 -25.50 10.92
N GLU A 36 -7.55 -25.65 9.80
CA GLU A 36 -7.02 -26.94 9.32
C GLU A 36 -6.08 -27.57 10.34
N ARG A 37 -5.12 -26.79 10.87
CA ARG A 37 -4.17 -27.28 11.88
C ARG A 37 -4.85 -27.67 13.20
N ALA A 38 -5.91 -26.95 13.57
CA ALA A 38 -6.70 -27.29 14.77
C ALA A 38 -7.39 -28.65 14.60
N ARG A 39 -8.03 -28.90 13.45
CA ARG A 39 -8.65 -30.19 13.11
C ARG A 39 -7.66 -31.34 13.11
N GLU A 40 -6.53 -31.17 12.42
CA GLU A 40 -5.47 -32.18 12.30
C GLU A 40 -4.92 -32.63 13.67
N THR A 41 -4.89 -31.72 14.64
CA THR A 41 -4.35 -31.98 15.97
C THR A 41 -5.41 -32.19 17.04
N SER A 42 -6.69 -32.01 16.68
CA SER A 42 -7.84 -31.98 17.60
C SER A 42 -7.54 -31.12 18.83
N MET A 43 -6.96 -29.94 18.59
CA MET A 43 -6.48 -29.03 19.62
C MET A 43 -6.84 -27.60 19.24
N PRO A 44 -7.51 -26.83 20.14
CA PRO A 44 -7.78 -25.42 19.90
C PRO A 44 -6.48 -24.63 19.64
N ILE A 45 -6.59 -23.59 18.81
CA ILE A 45 -5.47 -22.71 18.47
C ILE A 45 -5.88 -21.26 18.67
N ALA A 46 -5.12 -20.54 19.49
CA ALA A 46 -5.17 -19.08 19.61
C ALA A 46 -4.06 -18.47 18.75
N TYR A 47 -4.45 -17.90 17.62
CA TYR A 47 -3.56 -17.17 16.71
C TYR A 47 -3.61 -15.68 17.05
N VAL A 48 -2.52 -15.15 17.60
CA VAL A 48 -2.38 -13.75 18.00
C VAL A 48 -1.44 -13.07 17.02
N ASN A 49 -1.90 -12.02 16.34
CA ASN A 49 -1.12 -11.30 15.36
C ASN A 49 -0.92 -9.84 15.75
N GLN A 50 0.25 -9.31 15.42
CA GLN A 50 0.59 -7.90 15.54
C GLN A 50 -0.33 -7.02 14.69
N VAL A 51 -0.57 -5.79 15.13
CA VAL A 51 -1.26 -4.74 14.36
C VAL A 51 -0.45 -3.45 14.43
N CYS A 52 0.05 -2.98 13.29
CA CYS A 52 0.74 -1.69 13.13
C CYS A 52 1.30 -1.52 11.71
N GLY A 53 1.67 -0.30 11.32
CA GLY A 53 2.63 -0.05 10.24
C GLY A 53 4.08 -0.10 10.73
N GLN A 54 4.98 -0.70 9.97
CA GLN A 54 6.43 -0.71 10.19
C GLN A 54 7.17 -0.63 8.86
N ASP A 55 7.81 0.51 8.59
CA ASP A 55 8.40 0.84 7.29
C ASP A 55 7.41 0.61 6.14
N GLU A 56 7.66 -0.38 5.28
CA GLU A 56 6.81 -0.73 4.15
C GLU A 56 5.72 -1.75 4.50
N LEU A 57 5.85 -2.44 5.62
CA LEU A 57 4.93 -3.51 6.01
C LEU A 57 3.81 -2.96 6.89
N VAL A 58 2.62 -3.50 6.70
CA VAL A 58 1.49 -3.28 7.61
C VAL A 58 1.08 -4.63 8.17
N PHE A 59 0.99 -4.74 9.48
CA PHE A 59 0.43 -5.87 10.18
C PHE A 59 -1.03 -5.54 10.48
N ASP A 60 -1.94 -6.41 10.06
CA ASP A 60 -3.38 -6.14 10.08
C ASP A 60 -4.10 -6.68 11.32
N GLY A 61 -3.39 -7.25 12.30
CA GLY A 61 -4.05 -7.90 13.43
C GLY A 61 -4.87 -9.09 12.93
N GLY A 62 -6.19 -9.05 13.13
CA GLY A 62 -7.08 -10.14 12.71
C GLY A 62 -6.84 -11.43 13.51
N SER A 63 -6.43 -11.29 14.78
CA SER A 63 -6.24 -12.41 15.69
C SER A 63 -7.49 -13.28 15.76
N VAL A 64 -7.31 -14.60 15.78
CA VAL A 64 -8.42 -15.57 15.73
C VAL A 64 -8.19 -16.71 16.71
N VAL A 65 -9.26 -17.14 17.37
CA VAL A 65 -9.27 -18.35 18.21
C VAL A 65 -10.21 -19.35 17.56
N VAL A 66 -9.70 -20.55 17.31
CA VAL A 66 -10.47 -21.68 16.76
C VAL A 66 -10.52 -22.83 17.76
N ASP A 67 -11.64 -23.55 17.77
CA ASP A 67 -11.81 -24.76 18.57
C ASP A 67 -11.08 -25.97 17.95
N SER A 68 -11.14 -27.13 18.61
CA SER A 68 -10.48 -28.37 18.16
C SER A 68 -11.03 -28.93 16.84
N ASP A 69 -12.23 -28.51 16.44
CA ASP A 69 -12.89 -28.93 15.20
C ASP A 69 -12.69 -27.88 14.08
N GLY A 70 -11.90 -26.83 14.37
CA GLY A 70 -11.60 -25.74 13.45
C GLY A 70 -12.76 -24.75 13.28
N GLY A 71 -13.71 -24.71 14.21
CA GLY A 71 -14.75 -23.69 14.29
C GLY A 71 -14.21 -22.40 14.89
N VAL A 72 -14.59 -21.24 14.32
CA VAL A 72 -14.17 -19.94 14.85
C VAL A 72 -14.92 -19.61 16.13
N MET A 73 -14.16 -19.52 17.22
CA MET A 73 -14.65 -19.13 18.53
C MET A 73 -14.68 -17.61 18.68
N ALA A 74 -13.61 -16.94 18.24
CA ALA A 74 -13.51 -15.50 18.31
C ALA A 74 -12.57 -14.94 17.25
N ARG A 75 -12.79 -13.70 16.84
CA ARG A 75 -12.00 -12.98 15.84
C ARG A 75 -11.96 -11.49 16.18
N ALA A 76 -10.76 -10.95 16.29
CA ALA A 76 -10.50 -9.52 16.45
C ALA A 76 -10.71 -8.77 15.12
N ALA A 77 -10.96 -7.48 15.20
CA ALA A 77 -10.99 -6.61 14.03
C ALA A 77 -9.61 -6.55 13.34
N HIS A 78 -9.63 -6.24 12.05
CA HIS A 78 -8.39 -5.94 11.32
C HIS A 78 -8.03 -4.46 11.49
N PHE A 79 -6.75 -4.15 11.47
CA PHE A 79 -6.18 -2.78 11.50
C PHE A 79 -6.50 -1.95 12.75
N VAL A 80 -7.01 -2.60 13.80
CA VAL A 80 -7.35 -1.98 15.10
C VAL A 80 -6.62 -2.73 16.22
N GLU A 81 -6.08 -1.98 17.19
CA GLU A 81 -5.60 -2.55 18.44
C GLU A 81 -6.79 -2.99 19.31
N GLU A 82 -6.88 -4.29 19.60
CA GLU A 82 -8.01 -4.89 20.32
C GLU A 82 -7.51 -5.92 21.33
N LEU A 83 -8.05 -5.87 22.56
CA LEU A 83 -7.91 -6.94 23.54
C LEU A 83 -9.06 -7.93 23.38
N LEU A 84 -8.79 -9.08 22.76
CA LEU A 84 -9.76 -10.14 22.57
C LEU A 84 -9.72 -11.12 23.76
N VAL A 85 -10.82 -11.21 24.51
CA VAL A 85 -10.97 -12.15 25.64
C VAL A 85 -11.85 -13.32 25.21
N VAL A 86 -11.42 -14.55 25.47
CA VAL A 86 -12.11 -15.77 25.00
C VAL A 86 -12.02 -16.87 26.04
N ASP A 87 -13.16 -17.47 26.38
CA ASP A 87 -13.19 -18.73 27.12
C ASP A 87 -12.96 -19.89 26.17
N VAL A 88 -11.82 -20.59 26.31
CA VAL A 88 -11.49 -21.76 25.50
C VAL A 88 -11.81 -23.04 26.29
N PRO A 89 -12.76 -23.88 25.83
CA PRO A 89 -13.00 -25.19 26.42
C PRO A 89 -11.76 -26.07 26.26
N ILE A 90 -11.15 -26.44 27.39
CA ILE A 90 -10.06 -27.41 27.42
C ILE A 90 -10.65 -28.74 27.87
N THR A 91 -10.75 -29.67 26.95
CA THR A 91 -11.16 -31.03 27.26
C THR A 91 -9.91 -31.87 27.52
N GLU A 92 -9.81 -32.46 28.71
CA GLU A 92 -8.79 -33.47 28.99
C GLU A 92 -9.05 -34.69 28.10
N ARG A 93 -8.42 -34.71 26.93
CA ARG A 93 -8.33 -35.91 26.09
C ARG A 93 -7.04 -36.61 26.43
N VAL A 94 -7.14 -37.83 26.94
CA VAL A 94 -6.02 -38.76 27.10
C VAL A 94 -5.41 -38.97 25.72
N VAL A 95 -4.20 -38.44 25.50
CA VAL A 95 -3.44 -38.75 24.29
C VAL A 95 -2.99 -40.19 24.44
N ALA A 96 -3.56 -41.10 23.64
CA ALA A 96 -3.06 -42.48 23.57
C ALA A 96 -1.58 -42.42 23.22
N GLN A 97 -0.72 -42.91 24.10
CA GLN A 97 0.72 -43.01 23.91
C GLN A 97 1.04 -44.04 22.81
N ASN A 98 0.78 -43.70 21.54
CA ASN A 98 1.15 -44.57 20.43
C ASN A 98 2.46 -44.10 19.79
N ALA A 99 3.53 -44.72 20.27
CA ALA A 99 4.62 -45.30 19.48
C ALA A 99 5.21 -44.47 18.32
N THR A 100 5.88 -43.36 18.63
CA THR A 100 7.09 -42.97 17.92
C THR A 100 8.06 -42.42 18.95
N GLY A 101 9.28 -42.97 19.03
CA GLY A 101 10.26 -42.76 20.11
C GLY A 101 10.86 -41.35 20.23
N VAL A 102 10.07 -40.31 20.01
CA VAL A 102 10.45 -38.91 20.23
C VAL A 102 9.89 -38.48 21.58
N THR A 103 10.62 -38.77 22.65
CA THR A 103 10.34 -38.23 23.98
C THR A 103 10.78 -36.77 24.00
N THR A 104 9.96 -35.87 23.50
CA THR A 104 10.15 -34.43 23.76
C THR A 104 9.83 -34.20 25.24
N VAL A 105 10.87 -34.15 26.08
CA VAL A 105 10.73 -33.78 27.49
C VAL A 105 10.41 -32.29 27.53
N ALA A 106 9.12 -31.95 27.57
CA ALA A 106 8.68 -30.58 27.82
C ALA A 106 8.85 -30.30 29.33
N THR A 107 9.58 -29.24 29.67
CA THR A 107 9.63 -28.76 31.06
C THR A 107 8.24 -28.23 31.43
N ALA A 108 7.54 -28.93 32.32
CA ALA A 108 6.28 -28.46 32.87
C ALA A 108 6.55 -27.47 34.00
N VAL A 109 5.93 -26.29 33.92
CA VAL A 109 5.99 -25.27 34.97
C VAL A 109 4.56 -24.96 35.41
N ALA A 110 4.29 -25.14 36.70
CA ALA A 110 3.02 -24.75 37.29
C ALA A 110 2.99 -23.23 37.45
N VAL A 111 2.09 -22.55 36.73
CA VAL A 111 1.98 -21.08 36.73
C VAL A 111 0.79 -20.56 37.53
N SER A 112 -0.21 -21.40 37.78
CA SER A 112 -1.38 -21.05 38.61
C SER A 112 -2.07 -22.31 39.13
N THR A 113 -2.88 -22.16 40.19
CA THR A 113 -3.89 -23.15 40.56
C THR A 113 -5.14 -22.98 39.69
N PRO A 114 -6.01 -24.00 39.55
CA PRO A 114 -7.30 -23.85 38.89
C PRO A 114 -8.09 -22.68 39.52
N LEU A 115 -8.54 -21.76 38.68
CA LEU A 115 -9.36 -20.61 39.10
C LEU A 115 -10.83 -20.96 38.94
N ALA A 116 -11.68 -20.48 39.85
CA ALA A 116 -13.12 -20.57 39.68
C ALA A 116 -13.54 -19.80 38.43
N LYS A 117 -14.33 -20.42 37.55
CA LYS A 117 -14.85 -19.75 36.36
C LYS A 117 -15.72 -18.56 36.76
N SER A 118 -15.42 -17.40 36.19
CA SER A 118 -16.38 -16.28 36.13
C SER A 118 -17.56 -16.63 35.22
N ALA A 119 -18.52 -15.70 35.09
CA ALA A 119 -19.51 -15.77 34.04
C ALA A 119 -18.84 -15.94 32.65
N PRO A 120 -19.46 -16.69 31.71
CA PRO A 120 -18.91 -16.88 30.38
C PRO A 120 -18.70 -15.56 29.64
N VAL A 121 -17.58 -15.44 28.94
CA VAL A 121 -17.27 -14.28 28.10
C VAL A 121 -18.14 -14.29 26.85
N ALA A 122 -18.66 -13.13 26.48
CA ALA A 122 -19.47 -12.97 25.28
C ALA A 122 -18.65 -13.26 24.02
N LYS A 123 -19.26 -13.98 23.06
CA LYS A 123 -18.60 -14.33 21.80
C LYS A 123 -18.37 -13.06 20.96
N ARG A 124 -17.12 -12.83 20.53
CA ARG A 124 -16.71 -11.71 19.68
C ARG A 124 -16.15 -12.23 18.36
N ILE A 125 -16.89 -12.05 17.27
CA ILE A 125 -16.41 -12.33 15.91
C ILE A 125 -16.53 -11.05 15.10
N ALA A 126 -15.41 -10.46 14.71
CA ALA A 126 -15.41 -9.33 13.80
C ALA A 126 -15.91 -9.71 12.41
N GLU A 127 -16.65 -8.79 11.80
CA GLU A 127 -16.97 -8.88 10.39
C GLU A 127 -15.69 -8.72 9.57
N VAL A 128 -15.64 -9.45 8.46
CA VAL A 128 -14.56 -9.31 7.48
C VAL A 128 -15.04 -8.28 6.47
N THR A 129 -14.36 -7.14 6.43
CA THR A 129 -14.65 -6.09 5.46
C THR A 129 -14.17 -6.51 4.07
N ASP A 130 -14.70 -5.87 3.03
CA ASP A 130 -14.28 -6.16 1.66
C ASP A 130 -12.84 -5.71 1.40
N ASP A 131 -12.28 -6.19 0.28
CA ASP A 131 -10.87 -6.01 -0.04
C ASP A 131 -10.45 -4.54 -0.18
N TYR A 132 -11.31 -3.67 -0.73
CA TYR A 132 -10.97 -2.26 -0.88
C TYR A 132 -10.94 -1.53 0.46
N GLU A 133 -11.86 -1.83 1.39
CA GLU A 133 -11.78 -1.29 2.76
C GLU A 133 -10.53 -1.75 3.49
N ARG A 134 -10.11 -3.02 3.28
CA ARG A 134 -8.88 -3.53 3.90
C ARG A 134 -7.64 -2.85 3.31
N ILE A 135 -7.62 -2.55 2.03
CA ILE A 135 -6.55 -1.78 1.39
C ILE A 135 -6.53 -0.35 1.94
N LEU A 136 -7.67 0.35 1.99
CA LEU A 136 -7.75 1.71 2.56
C LEU A 136 -7.26 1.73 4.01
N ALA A 137 -7.72 0.80 4.84
CA ALA A 137 -7.29 0.68 6.23
C ALA A 137 -5.79 0.38 6.37
N ALA A 138 -5.22 -0.47 5.49
CA ALA A 138 -3.79 -0.73 5.46
C ALA A 138 -2.99 0.53 5.09
N LEU A 139 -3.42 1.26 4.06
CA LEU A 139 -2.77 2.50 3.62
C LEU A 139 -2.84 3.59 4.71
N ALA A 140 -3.99 3.73 5.36
CA ALA A 140 -4.18 4.69 6.45
C ALA A 140 -3.34 4.32 7.68
N LEU A 141 -3.37 3.06 8.14
CA LEU A 141 -2.58 2.58 9.28
C LEU A 141 -1.07 2.70 9.01
N GLY A 142 -0.62 2.26 7.83
CA GLY A 142 0.78 2.33 7.43
C GLY A 142 1.29 3.77 7.40
N THR A 143 0.51 4.69 6.84
CA THR A 143 0.86 6.12 6.77
C THR A 143 0.88 6.75 8.15
N ARG A 144 -0.17 6.55 8.96
CA ARG A 144 -0.25 7.08 10.33
C ARG A 144 0.94 6.65 11.17
N ASP A 145 1.26 5.37 11.16
CA ASP A 145 2.34 4.82 11.95
C ASP A 145 3.70 5.30 11.45
N TYR A 146 3.91 5.38 10.13
CA TYR A 146 5.17 5.90 9.59
C TYR A 146 5.40 7.36 9.98
N VAL A 147 4.37 8.20 9.90
CA VAL A 147 4.44 9.62 10.30
C VAL A 147 4.72 9.74 11.80
N HIS A 148 3.86 9.16 12.65
CA HIS A 148 3.95 9.35 14.11
C HIS A 148 5.17 8.67 14.73
N LYS A 149 5.55 7.45 14.30
CA LYS A 149 6.70 6.73 14.88
C LYS A 149 8.03 7.39 14.54
N ASN A 150 8.08 8.20 13.48
CA ASN A 150 9.25 9.00 13.12
C ASN A 150 9.20 10.44 13.67
N GLY A 151 8.22 10.75 14.55
CA GLY A 151 8.13 12.04 15.23
C GLY A 151 7.53 13.18 14.39
N PHE A 152 7.00 12.88 13.21
CA PHE A 152 6.22 13.84 12.43
C PHE A 152 4.78 13.86 12.93
N THR A 153 4.14 15.03 12.81
CA THR A 153 2.70 15.21 13.09
C THR A 153 1.92 15.58 11.83
N ASP A 154 2.57 16.25 10.89
CA ASP A 154 1.92 16.85 9.73
C ASP A 154 2.58 16.41 8.41
N VAL A 155 1.79 16.40 7.35
CA VAL A 155 2.21 16.02 5.99
C VAL A 155 1.92 17.13 4.98
N VAL A 156 2.70 17.16 3.91
CA VAL A 156 2.49 18.04 2.76
C VAL A 156 2.51 17.25 1.47
N LEU A 157 1.63 17.60 0.53
CA LEU A 157 1.56 16.95 -0.78
C LEU A 157 1.16 17.93 -1.89
N GLY A 158 1.64 17.64 -3.09
CA GLY A 158 1.20 18.36 -4.29
C GLY A 158 -0.21 17.91 -4.70
N LEU A 159 -1.12 18.86 -4.90
CA LEU A 159 -2.46 18.62 -5.44
C LEU A 159 -2.47 19.04 -6.91
N SER A 160 -2.42 18.06 -7.82
CA SER A 160 -2.43 18.31 -9.27
C SER A 160 -3.84 18.43 -9.86
N GLY A 161 -4.86 18.14 -9.06
CA GLY A 161 -6.22 17.89 -9.54
C GLY A 161 -6.39 16.52 -10.19
N GLY A 162 -5.34 15.69 -10.25
CA GLY A 162 -5.39 14.32 -10.73
C GLY A 162 -5.75 13.32 -9.63
N ILE A 163 -6.25 12.15 -10.03
CA ILE A 163 -6.80 11.14 -9.13
C ILE A 163 -5.80 10.61 -8.10
N ASP A 164 -4.51 10.45 -8.44
CA ASP A 164 -3.54 9.89 -7.51
C ASP A 164 -3.31 10.81 -6.31
N SER A 165 -3.13 12.11 -6.57
CA SER A 165 -3.02 13.11 -5.50
C SER A 165 -4.29 13.24 -4.68
N ALA A 166 -5.46 13.04 -5.30
CA ALA A 166 -6.74 13.08 -4.62
C ALA A 166 -6.94 11.89 -3.66
N LEU A 167 -6.60 10.69 -4.11
CA LEU A 167 -6.61 9.49 -3.28
C LEU A 167 -5.63 9.64 -2.11
N VAL A 168 -4.42 10.12 -2.37
CA VAL A 168 -3.41 10.34 -1.32
C VAL A 168 -3.89 11.36 -0.29
N ALA A 169 -4.50 12.47 -0.72
CA ALA A 169 -5.06 13.45 0.22
C ALA A 169 -6.16 12.84 1.09
N ALA A 170 -7.09 12.09 0.48
CA ALA A 170 -8.20 11.47 1.21
C ALA A 170 -7.73 10.46 2.26
N ILE A 171 -6.78 9.58 1.91
CA ILE A 171 -6.24 8.60 2.86
C ILE A 171 -5.39 9.29 3.94
N ALA A 172 -4.63 10.34 3.60
CA ALA A 172 -3.87 11.10 4.59
C ALA A 172 -4.78 11.75 5.64
N VAL A 173 -5.95 12.26 5.23
CA VAL A 173 -6.96 12.80 6.16
C VAL A 173 -7.55 11.71 7.04
N GLU A 174 -7.82 10.52 6.52
CA GLU A 174 -8.26 9.37 7.32
C GLU A 174 -7.17 8.92 8.33
N ALA A 175 -5.90 8.97 7.92
CA ALA A 175 -4.77 8.55 8.73
C ALA A 175 -4.42 9.52 9.87
N LEU A 176 -4.45 10.83 9.59
CA LEU A 176 -3.88 11.87 10.46
C LEU A 176 -4.89 12.92 10.92
N GLY A 177 -6.03 13.06 10.23
CA GLY A 177 -6.98 14.15 10.42
C GLY A 177 -6.65 15.38 9.56
N ALA A 178 -7.69 16.12 9.17
CA ALA A 178 -7.58 17.20 8.18
C ALA A 178 -6.65 18.36 8.58
N THR A 179 -6.53 18.63 9.88
CA THR A 179 -5.64 19.70 10.40
C THR A 179 -4.15 19.40 10.22
N HIS A 180 -3.80 18.14 9.94
CA HIS A 180 -2.43 17.66 9.79
C HIS A 180 -2.04 17.40 8.33
N VAL A 181 -2.88 17.79 7.37
CA VAL A 181 -2.67 17.54 5.93
C VAL A 181 -2.66 18.86 5.19
N HIS A 182 -1.53 19.19 4.56
CA HIS A 182 -1.32 20.46 3.86
C HIS A 182 -1.22 20.25 2.35
N GLY A 183 -2.21 20.74 1.60
CA GLY A 183 -2.22 20.68 0.14
C GLY A 183 -1.46 21.83 -0.52
N VAL A 184 -0.79 21.56 -1.64
CA VAL A 184 -0.13 22.61 -2.44
C VAL A 184 -0.45 22.43 -3.92
N SER A 185 -1.18 23.38 -4.52
CA SER A 185 -1.28 23.49 -5.98
C SER A 185 -0.08 24.27 -6.52
N MET A 186 0.54 23.72 -7.55
CA MET A 186 1.77 24.25 -8.13
C MET A 186 1.62 24.42 -9.66
N PRO A 187 0.76 25.35 -10.11
CA PRO A 187 0.44 25.50 -11.51
C PRO A 187 1.62 26.03 -12.31
N SER A 188 1.71 25.60 -13.57
CA SER A 188 2.58 26.19 -14.59
C SER A 188 1.72 26.81 -15.69
N ARG A 189 2.38 27.40 -16.70
CA ARG A 189 1.73 27.88 -17.94
C ARG A 189 0.92 26.82 -18.71
N TYR A 190 1.07 25.53 -18.42
CA TYR A 190 0.33 24.44 -19.05
C TYR A 190 -0.79 23.88 -18.17
N SER A 191 -0.88 24.32 -16.92
CA SER A 191 -1.89 23.84 -15.99
C SER A 191 -3.27 24.36 -16.35
N SER A 192 -4.26 23.48 -16.38
CA SER A 192 -5.64 23.86 -16.72
C SER A 192 -6.35 24.52 -15.53
N ASP A 193 -7.29 25.43 -15.82
CA ASP A 193 -8.18 26.00 -14.79
C ASP A 193 -9.03 24.91 -14.12
N GLY A 194 -9.38 23.86 -14.87
CA GLY A 194 -10.10 22.69 -14.36
C GLY A 194 -9.30 21.94 -13.30
N SER A 195 -8.02 21.65 -13.56
CA SER A 195 -7.16 20.96 -12.58
C SER A 195 -6.92 21.77 -11.30
N GLN A 196 -6.84 23.09 -11.40
CA GLN A 196 -6.77 23.97 -10.22
C GLN A 196 -8.08 23.98 -9.43
N THR A 197 -9.22 24.01 -10.12
CA THR A 197 -10.56 23.96 -9.52
C THR A 197 -10.76 22.62 -8.80
N ASP A 198 -10.47 21.50 -9.46
CA ASP A 198 -10.57 20.15 -8.89
C ASP A 198 -9.73 20.02 -7.60
N ALA A 199 -8.50 20.54 -7.60
CA ALA A 199 -7.64 20.53 -6.41
C ALA A 199 -8.25 21.36 -5.26
N ALA A 200 -8.81 22.53 -5.57
CA ALA A 200 -9.47 23.39 -4.59
C ALA A 200 -10.77 22.76 -4.04
N ASP A 201 -11.53 22.07 -4.89
CA ASP A 201 -12.78 21.42 -4.53
C ASP A 201 -12.51 20.23 -3.60
N LEU A 202 -11.52 19.40 -3.96
CA LEU A 202 -11.02 18.33 -3.09
C LEU A 202 -10.61 18.87 -1.72
N ALA A 203 -9.80 19.94 -1.68
CA ALA A 203 -9.32 20.51 -0.43
C ALA A 203 -10.48 20.97 0.47
N ARG A 204 -11.50 21.62 -0.11
CA ARG A 204 -12.72 22.01 0.60
C ARG A 204 -13.53 20.81 1.10
N ASN A 205 -13.68 19.77 0.28
CA ASN A 205 -14.44 18.56 0.63
C ASN A 205 -13.81 17.77 1.79
N LEU A 206 -12.47 17.80 1.87
CA LEU A 206 -11.67 17.16 2.91
C LEU A 206 -11.46 18.04 4.14
N GLY A 207 -11.66 19.36 4.03
CA GLY A 207 -11.43 20.31 5.11
C GLY A 207 -9.94 20.56 5.40
N ILE A 208 -9.06 20.40 4.41
CA ILE A 208 -7.62 20.64 4.52
C ILE A 208 -7.26 22.05 4.07
N ASP A 209 -6.16 22.62 4.59
CA ASP A 209 -5.62 23.83 3.99
C ASP A 209 -4.95 23.54 2.66
N MET A 210 -5.04 24.51 1.75
CA MET A 210 -4.42 24.45 0.44
C MET A 210 -3.77 25.78 0.11
N ARG A 211 -2.52 25.71 -0.33
CA ARG A 211 -1.76 26.87 -0.86
C ARG A 211 -1.61 26.74 -2.36
N THR A 212 -1.56 27.88 -3.05
CA THR A 212 -1.19 27.92 -4.47
C THR A 212 0.16 28.61 -4.61
N ILE A 213 1.15 27.89 -5.15
CA ILE A 213 2.51 28.38 -5.37
C ILE A 213 2.87 28.11 -6.84
N PRO A 214 2.65 29.07 -7.75
CA PRO A 214 2.99 28.90 -9.16
C PRO A 214 4.48 28.63 -9.37
N ILE A 215 4.82 27.66 -10.20
CA ILE A 215 6.22 27.28 -10.47
C ILE A 215 6.86 28.11 -11.58
N GLU A 216 6.06 28.89 -12.30
CA GLU A 216 6.47 29.65 -13.48
C GLU A 216 7.72 30.52 -13.26
N PRO A 217 7.87 31.28 -12.14
CA PRO A 217 9.09 32.08 -11.93
C PRO A 217 10.36 31.23 -11.84
N ALA A 218 10.31 30.10 -11.15
CA ALA A 218 11.45 29.20 -11.01
C ALA A 218 11.73 28.45 -12.31
N PHE A 219 10.68 28.00 -13.01
CA PHE A 219 10.82 27.33 -14.30
C PHE A 219 11.47 28.26 -15.34
N ALA A 220 11.01 29.51 -15.46
CA ALA A 220 11.59 30.49 -16.36
C ALA A 220 13.06 30.78 -16.05
N ALA A 221 13.43 30.89 -14.76
CA ALA A 221 14.81 31.10 -14.35
C ALA A 221 15.72 29.92 -14.75
N TYR A 222 15.25 28.68 -14.61
CA TYR A 222 16.00 27.51 -15.07
C TYR A 222 16.16 27.49 -16.59
N LEU A 223 15.09 27.77 -17.35
CA LEU A 223 15.16 27.85 -18.82
C LEU A 223 16.16 28.91 -19.28
N GLN A 224 16.18 30.07 -18.62
CA GLN A 224 17.17 31.11 -18.89
C GLN A 224 18.59 30.62 -18.57
N MET A 225 18.79 29.99 -17.42
CA MET A 225 20.09 29.48 -16.98
C MET A 225 20.67 28.42 -17.94
N THR A 226 19.82 27.59 -18.56
CA THR A 226 20.24 26.53 -19.48
C THR A 226 20.19 26.92 -20.96
N SER A 227 19.74 28.13 -21.28
CA SER A 227 19.45 28.57 -22.66
C SER A 227 20.63 28.41 -23.62
N ASP A 228 21.80 28.92 -23.26
CA ASP A 228 23.01 28.82 -24.09
C ASP A 228 23.45 27.36 -24.27
N ALA A 229 23.32 26.53 -23.22
CA ALA A 229 23.68 25.11 -23.27
C ALA A 229 22.72 24.29 -24.14
N PHE A 230 21.46 24.71 -24.26
CA PHE A 230 20.43 24.04 -25.06
C PHE A 230 20.27 24.66 -26.46
N ALA A 231 21.09 25.64 -26.82
CA ALA A 231 20.97 26.37 -28.08
C ALA A 231 20.92 25.42 -29.30
N GLY A 232 19.91 25.63 -30.15
CA GLY A 232 19.69 24.83 -31.37
C GLY A 232 19.04 23.45 -31.13
N ARG A 233 18.63 23.12 -29.90
CA ARG A 233 17.83 21.93 -29.59
C ARG A 233 16.36 22.32 -29.36
N PRO A 234 15.39 21.57 -29.92
CA PRO A 234 13.98 21.79 -29.60
C PRO A 234 13.67 21.32 -28.18
N ALA A 235 12.63 21.89 -27.57
CA ALA A 235 12.13 21.43 -26.27
C ALA A 235 11.67 19.98 -26.34
N ASP A 236 11.93 19.22 -25.29
CA ASP A 236 11.60 17.80 -25.17
C ASP A 236 11.24 17.44 -23.72
N LEU A 237 11.40 16.16 -23.36
CA LEU A 237 11.16 15.65 -22.02
C LEU A 237 12.00 16.38 -20.94
N THR A 238 13.07 17.07 -21.33
CA THR A 238 13.92 17.87 -20.45
C THR A 238 13.15 18.99 -19.78
N GLU A 239 12.43 19.82 -20.54
CA GLU A 239 11.62 20.94 -20.01
C GLU A 239 10.41 20.45 -19.20
N GLU A 240 9.82 19.33 -19.59
CA GLU A 240 8.75 18.67 -18.82
C GLU A 240 9.26 18.22 -17.45
N ASN A 241 10.37 17.48 -17.42
CA ASN A 241 10.99 17.00 -16.18
C ASN A 241 11.44 18.15 -15.27
N LEU A 242 11.87 19.27 -15.85
CA LEU A 242 12.29 20.44 -15.09
C LEU A 242 11.13 21.01 -14.25
N GLN A 243 9.92 21.11 -14.81
CA GLN A 243 8.73 21.52 -14.06
C GLN A 243 8.47 20.60 -12.87
N SER A 244 8.53 19.28 -13.07
CA SER A 244 8.38 18.31 -11.98
C SER A 244 9.42 18.49 -10.87
N ARG A 245 10.69 18.75 -11.23
CA ARG A 245 11.76 19.01 -10.25
C ARG A 245 11.58 20.30 -9.46
N VAL A 246 11.07 21.35 -10.10
CA VAL A 246 10.72 22.60 -9.41
C VAL A 246 9.60 22.35 -8.39
N ARG A 247 8.58 21.55 -8.74
CA ARG A 247 7.52 21.14 -7.80
C ARG A 247 8.08 20.35 -6.61
N GLY A 248 8.91 19.34 -6.88
CA GLY A 248 9.56 18.56 -5.83
C GLY A 248 10.40 19.42 -4.89
N THR A 249 11.20 20.33 -5.43
CA THR A 249 12.02 21.28 -4.65
C THR A 249 11.16 22.22 -3.80
N THR A 250 10.02 22.67 -4.33
CA THR A 250 9.06 23.53 -3.61
C THR A 250 8.46 22.80 -2.41
N LEU A 251 8.03 21.55 -2.58
CA LEU A 251 7.50 20.72 -1.48
C LEU A 251 8.57 20.46 -0.41
N MET A 252 9.80 20.18 -0.81
CA MET A 252 10.91 19.99 0.14
C MET A 252 11.24 21.28 0.90
N ALA A 253 11.18 22.44 0.25
CA ALA A 253 11.39 23.71 0.93
C ALA A 253 10.33 23.96 2.02
N LEU A 254 9.06 23.62 1.74
CA LEU A 254 7.98 23.68 2.74
C LEU A 254 8.21 22.68 3.87
N SER A 255 8.54 21.43 3.53
CA SER A 255 8.91 20.39 4.49
C SER A 255 10.04 20.85 5.43
N ASN A 256 11.12 21.42 4.89
CA ASN A 256 12.22 21.93 5.72
C ASN A 256 11.82 23.12 6.58
N LYS A 257 10.91 23.98 6.11
CA LYS A 257 10.48 25.16 6.85
C LYS A 257 9.54 24.81 8.01
N PHE A 258 8.62 23.88 7.79
CA PHE A 258 7.53 23.60 8.73
C PHE A 258 7.67 22.25 9.45
N GLY A 259 8.64 21.43 9.08
CA GLY A 259 8.84 20.09 9.66
C GLY A 259 7.84 19.05 9.16
N TRP A 260 7.16 19.30 8.03
CA TRP A 260 6.16 18.40 7.47
C TRP A 260 6.80 17.27 6.66
N MET A 261 6.20 16.08 6.66
CA MET A 261 6.64 15.00 5.79
C MET A 261 6.01 15.14 4.39
N VAL A 262 6.83 15.11 3.34
CA VAL A 262 6.30 15.11 1.97
C VAL A 262 5.78 13.72 1.61
N LEU A 263 4.50 13.63 1.19
CA LEU A 263 3.93 12.41 0.62
C LEU A 263 4.01 12.43 -0.91
N THR A 264 4.56 11.38 -1.50
CA THR A 264 4.58 11.22 -2.97
C THR A 264 3.29 10.56 -3.46
N THR A 265 2.91 10.84 -4.71
CA THR A 265 1.63 10.38 -5.29
C THR A 265 1.78 9.37 -6.42
N GLY A 266 2.98 8.81 -6.65
CA GLY A 266 3.19 7.83 -7.71
C GLY A 266 2.56 6.47 -7.39
N ASN A 267 1.78 5.93 -8.32
CA ASN A 267 1.15 4.61 -8.20
C ASN A 267 2.03 3.49 -8.79
N LYS A 268 1.70 2.22 -8.50
CA LYS A 268 2.49 1.05 -8.93
C LYS A 268 2.65 0.97 -10.44
N SER A 269 1.64 1.37 -11.21
CA SER A 269 1.66 1.33 -12.68
C SER A 269 2.69 2.30 -13.26
N GLU A 270 2.68 3.55 -12.81
CA GLU A 270 3.64 4.59 -13.20
C GLU A 270 5.07 4.20 -12.79
N LEU A 271 5.22 3.76 -11.54
CA LEU A 271 6.51 3.37 -11.00
C LEU A 271 7.08 2.14 -11.71
N ALA A 272 6.23 1.19 -12.12
CA ALA A 272 6.64 0.01 -12.86
C ALA A 272 7.30 0.37 -14.19
N VAL A 273 6.64 1.18 -15.02
CA VAL A 273 7.15 1.53 -16.36
C VAL A 273 8.03 2.79 -16.37
N GLY A 274 8.28 3.37 -15.19
CA GLY A 274 9.11 4.55 -15.00
C GLY A 274 8.51 5.83 -15.56
N TYR A 275 7.17 5.92 -15.60
CA TYR A 275 6.41 7.09 -16.02
C TYR A 275 6.34 8.12 -14.90
N PHE A 276 7.51 8.57 -14.48
CA PHE A 276 7.70 9.53 -13.40
C PHE A 276 9.08 10.19 -13.50
N THR A 277 9.23 11.35 -12.86
CA THR A 277 10.44 12.16 -12.89
C THR A 277 11.26 11.95 -11.63
N LEU A 278 12.48 11.40 -11.77
CA LEU A 278 13.43 11.38 -10.65
C LEU A 278 13.71 12.80 -10.16
N TYR A 279 13.57 12.95 -8.84
CA TYR A 279 13.70 14.22 -8.12
C TYR A 279 12.63 15.26 -8.47
N GLY A 280 11.55 14.84 -9.12
CA GLY A 280 10.34 15.63 -9.33
C GLY A 280 9.18 15.08 -8.52
N ASP A 281 8.22 14.47 -9.18
CA ASP A 281 7.09 13.75 -8.56
C ASP A 281 7.52 12.60 -7.62
N SER A 282 8.75 12.10 -7.77
CA SER A 282 9.32 11.07 -6.88
C SER A 282 9.85 11.61 -5.55
N VAL A 283 9.82 12.92 -5.32
CA VAL A 283 10.39 13.55 -4.11
C VAL A 283 9.43 13.43 -2.95
N GLY A 284 9.82 12.68 -1.94
CA GLY A 284 9.13 12.69 -0.66
C GLY A 284 9.72 11.74 0.37
N GLY A 285 9.18 11.78 1.58
CA GLY A 285 9.57 10.93 2.69
C GLY A 285 8.80 9.60 2.75
N PHE A 286 7.62 9.54 2.15
CA PHE A 286 6.79 8.34 2.12
C PHE A 286 5.88 8.27 0.88
N ALA A 287 5.76 7.09 0.29
CA ALA A 287 5.05 6.84 -0.96
C ALA A 287 3.85 5.91 -0.74
N MET A 288 2.79 6.45 -0.13
CA MET A 288 1.65 5.68 0.37
C MET A 288 1.05 4.71 -0.66
N ILE A 289 0.85 5.15 -1.90
CA ILE A 289 0.19 4.33 -2.94
C ILE A 289 1.18 3.67 -3.92
N LYS A 290 2.47 3.55 -3.56
CA LYS A 290 3.52 2.98 -4.44
C LYS A 290 3.24 1.54 -4.90
N ASP A 291 2.42 0.81 -4.14
CA ASP A 291 2.08 -0.59 -4.38
C ASP A 291 0.60 -0.79 -4.79
N ILE A 292 -0.05 0.28 -5.26
CA ILE A 292 -1.44 0.26 -5.77
C ILE A 292 -1.43 0.48 -7.28
N PHE A 293 -2.05 -0.41 -8.05
CA PHE A 293 -2.20 -0.23 -9.50
C PHE A 293 -3.18 0.90 -9.82
N LYS A 294 -3.05 1.54 -10.99
CA LYS A 294 -3.92 2.66 -11.40
C LYS A 294 -5.39 2.25 -11.41
N THR A 295 -5.70 1.06 -11.90
CA THR A 295 -7.05 0.49 -11.86
C THR A 295 -7.62 0.42 -10.43
N ASP A 296 -6.81 0.01 -9.45
CA ASP A 296 -7.18 0.03 -8.04
C ASP A 296 -7.26 1.47 -7.47
N VAL A 297 -6.44 2.42 -7.95
CA VAL A 297 -6.56 3.85 -7.56
C VAL A 297 -7.96 4.39 -7.89
N TYR A 298 -8.48 4.09 -9.09
CA TYR A 298 -9.85 4.44 -9.46
C TYR A 298 -10.86 3.76 -8.53
N ALA A 299 -10.75 2.44 -8.32
CA ALA A 299 -11.68 1.69 -7.50
C ALA A 299 -11.73 2.18 -6.03
N LEU A 300 -10.56 2.45 -5.44
CA LEU A 300 -10.44 2.99 -4.08
C LEU A 300 -11.04 4.40 -3.97
N SER A 301 -10.83 5.23 -4.99
CA SER A 301 -11.39 6.59 -5.02
C SER A 301 -12.92 6.59 -5.10
N HIS A 302 -13.49 5.71 -5.94
CA HIS A 302 -14.94 5.48 -5.96
C HIS A 302 -15.45 4.98 -4.62
N ARG A 303 -14.74 4.02 -4.00
CA ARG A 303 -15.14 3.49 -2.70
C ARG A 303 -15.16 4.57 -1.60
N ILE A 304 -14.20 5.49 -1.59
CA ILE A 304 -14.20 6.60 -0.62
C ILE A 304 -15.48 7.44 -0.74
N ASN A 305 -15.89 7.79 -1.96
CA ASN A 305 -17.12 8.54 -2.19
C ASN A 305 -18.37 7.74 -1.82
N GLU A 306 -18.44 6.45 -2.18
CA GLU A 306 -19.53 5.54 -1.83
C GLU A 306 -19.71 5.45 -0.29
N ARG A 307 -18.61 5.20 0.42
CA ARG A 307 -18.59 5.09 1.90
C ARG A 307 -19.03 6.39 2.57
N ALA A 308 -18.67 7.54 2.00
CA ALA A 308 -19.05 8.85 2.52
C ALA A 308 -20.51 9.23 2.19
N GLY A 309 -21.15 8.56 1.22
CA GLY A 309 -22.47 8.93 0.71
C GLY A 309 -22.52 10.33 0.07
N ARG A 310 -21.34 10.89 -0.27
CA ARG A 310 -21.18 12.22 -0.86
C ARG A 310 -19.87 12.30 -1.65
N GLU A 311 -19.73 13.33 -2.47
CA GLU A 311 -18.49 13.63 -3.17
C GLU A 311 -17.40 14.11 -2.18
N ILE A 312 -16.39 13.28 -1.98
CA ILE A 312 -15.14 13.63 -1.30
C ILE A 312 -14.11 13.98 -2.36
N ILE A 313 -13.81 13.01 -3.24
CA ILE A 313 -12.96 13.18 -4.41
C ILE A 313 -13.85 13.67 -5.56
N PRO A 314 -13.53 14.81 -6.20
CA PRO A 314 -14.40 15.40 -7.20
C PRO A 314 -14.71 14.46 -8.39
N THR A 315 -15.96 14.46 -8.87
CA THR A 315 -16.38 13.60 -9.99
C THR A 315 -15.59 13.93 -11.27
N ALA A 316 -15.23 15.19 -11.48
CA ALA A 316 -14.37 15.61 -12.57
C ALA A 316 -12.97 14.97 -12.49
N THR A 317 -12.42 14.82 -11.28
CA THR A 317 -11.14 14.11 -11.05
C THR A 317 -11.22 12.62 -11.40
N LEU A 318 -12.38 11.99 -11.21
CA LEU A 318 -12.59 10.56 -11.50
C LEU A 318 -12.86 10.26 -12.98
N THR A 319 -13.37 11.23 -13.74
CA THR A 319 -13.82 11.03 -15.12
C THR A 319 -12.88 11.60 -16.16
N LYS A 320 -12.01 12.55 -15.80
CA LYS A 320 -11.03 13.12 -16.74
C LYS A 320 -9.90 12.15 -17.05
N ALA A 321 -9.34 12.27 -18.26
CA ALA A 321 -8.16 11.51 -18.65
C ALA A 321 -6.95 11.89 -17.78
N PRO A 322 -6.14 10.91 -17.34
CA PRO A 322 -4.97 11.17 -16.52
C PRO A 322 -3.89 11.92 -17.32
N SER A 323 -3.26 12.89 -16.66
CA SER A 323 -2.24 13.77 -17.25
C SER A 323 -1.40 14.45 -16.17
N ALA A 324 -0.13 14.72 -16.48
CA ALA A 324 0.78 15.51 -15.66
C ALA A 324 0.79 17.01 -16.01
N GLU A 325 0.10 17.43 -17.08
CA GLU A 325 0.01 18.82 -17.56
C GLU A 325 1.39 19.54 -17.66
N LEU A 326 2.39 18.87 -18.23
CA LEU A 326 3.76 19.36 -18.42
C LEU A 326 3.99 19.97 -19.81
N ARG A 327 3.11 19.68 -20.77
CA ARG A 327 3.09 20.25 -22.12
C ARG A 327 1.64 20.42 -22.59
N PRO A 328 1.38 21.21 -23.65
CA PRO A 328 0.02 21.39 -24.17
C PRO A 328 -0.65 20.06 -24.52
N ASP A 329 -1.92 19.91 -24.12
CA ASP A 329 -2.81 18.78 -24.42
C ASP A 329 -2.23 17.38 -24.07
N GLN A 330 -1.35 17.33 -23.05
CA GLN A 330 -0.75 16.07 -22.60
C GLN A 330 -1.82 15.11 -22.05
N ARG A 331 -1.70 13.83 -22.41
CA ARG A 331 -2.42 12.71 -21.79
C ARG A 331 -1.53 11.48 -21.70
N ASP A 332 -1.76 10.65 -20.69
CA ASP A 332 -0.93 9.45 -20.46
C ASP A 332 -1.09 8.41 -21.58
N ASP A 333 -2.30 8.31 -22.17
CA ASP A 333 -2.64 7.40 -23.28
C ASP A 333 -1.85 7.66 -24.58
N GLN A 334 -1.20 8.82 -24.69
CA GLN A 334 -0.28 9.14 -25.79
C GLN A 334 1.06 8.40 -25.65
N SER A 335 1.41 7.96 -24.43
CA SER A 335 2.69 7.33 -24.12
C SER A 335 2.56 5.91 -23.59
N LEU A 336 1.44 5.59 -22.93
CA LEU A 336 1.18 4.29 -22.30
C LEU A 336 -0.05 3.64 -22.94
N PRO A 337 -0.13 2.29 -22.96
CA PRO A 337 -1.39 1.62 -23.23
C PRO A 337 -2.45 1.97 -22.16
N PRO A 338 -3.74 1.73 -22.44
CA PRO A 338 -4.79 1.83 -21.43
C PRO A 338 -4.42 1.07 -20.15
N TYR A 339 -4.75 1.66 -18.99
CA TYR A 339 -4.31 1.15 -17.69
C TYR A 339 -4.86 -0.23 -17.34
N ASP A 340 -6.07 -0.57 -17.80
CA ASP A 340 -6.65 -1.92 -17.67
C ASP A 340 -5.77 -2.98 -18.35
N VAL A 341 -5.24 -2.66 -19.53
CA VAL A 341 -4.32 -3.54 -20.26
C VAL A 341 -2.92 -3.53 -19.62
N LEU A 342 -2.43 -2.35 -19.24
CA LEU A 342 -1.13 -2.18 -18.60
C LEU A 342 -1.05 -2.97 -17.29
N ASP A 343 -2.00 -2.75 -16.40
CA ASP A 343 -2.01 -3.31 -15.05
C ASP A 343 -2.18 -4.83 -15.09
N ALA A 344 -2.98 -5.36 -16.02
CA ALA A 344 -3.10 -6.80 -16.23
C ALA A 344 -1.74 -7.45 -16.60
N VAL A 345 -0.99 -6.84 -17.53
CA VAL A 345 0.35 -7.32 -17.89
C VAL A 345 1.33 -7.17 -16.73
N LEU A 346 1.28 -6.05 -16.01
CA LEU A 346 2.15 -5.81 -14.85
C LEU A 346 1.87 -6.80 -13.72
N ALA A 347 0.62 -7.13 -13.43
CA ALA A 347 0.27 -8.11 -12.40
C ALA A 347 0.86 -9.49 -12.73
N LEU A 348 0.76 -9.93 -13.99
CA LEU A 348 1.35 -11.20 -14.43
C LEU A 348 2.88 -11.17 -14.36
N TYR A 349 3.50 -10.10 -14.87
CA TYR A 349 4.96 -10.01 -14.99
C TYR A 349 5.66 -9.75 -13.64
N VAL A 350 5.08 -8.89 -12.80
CA VAL A 350 5.69 -8.44 -11.54
C VAL A 350 5.23 -9.30 -10.38
N GLU A 351 3.92 -9.49 -10.19
CA GLU A 351 3.42 -10.18 -9.00
C GLU A 351 3.51 -11.70 -9.14
N GLN A 352 3.19 -12.22 -10.32
CA GLN A 352 3.13 -13.68 -10.58
C GLN A 352 4.41 -14.27 -11.19
N ASP A 353 5.47 -13.46 -11.39
CA ASP A 353 6.75 -13.86 -12.02
C ASP A 353 6.61 -14.59 -13.37
N ARG A 354 5.57 -14.26 -14.15
CA ARG A 354 5.42 -14.81 -15.50
C ARG A 354 6.47 -14.22 -16.42
N THR A 355 7.06 -15.06 -17.26
CA THR A 355 7.90 -14.62 -18.38
C THR A 355 7.07 -13.96 -19.47
N ALA A 356 7.69 -13.13 -20.32
CA ALA A 356 7.01 -12.52 -21.46
C ALA A 356 6.33 -13.57 -22.37
N ALA A 357 6.97 -14.71 -22.58
CA ALA A 357 6.43 -15.81 -23.39
C ALA A 357 5.16 -16.41 -22.78
N GLU A 358 5.13 -16.61 -21.46
CA GLU A 358 3.93 -17.10 -20.77
C GLU A 358 2.78 -16.09 -20.85
N ILE A 359 3.06 -14.79 -20.72
CA ILE A 359 2.03 -13.75 -20.83
C ILE A 359 1.45 -13.70 -22.24
N ILE A 360 2.29 -13.83 -23.27
CA ILE A 360 1.83 -13.90 -24.67
C ILE A 360 0.98 -15.15 -24.90
N ALA A 361 1.37 -16.30 -24.33
CA ALA A 361 0.61 -17.54 -24.43
C ALA A 361 -0.77 -17.45 -23.74
N LEU A 362 -0.96 -16.53 -22.80
CA LEU A 362 -2.26 -16.21 -22.19
C LEU A 362 -3.17 -15.34 -23.08
N GLY A 363 -2.70 -14.93 -24.28
CA GLY A 363 -3.49 -14.20 -25.27
C GLY A 363 -3.27 -12.69 -25.28
N HIS A 364 -2.28 -12.17 -24.55
CA HIS A 364 -1.92 -10.75 -24.62
C HIS A 364 -1.10 -10.44 -25.89
N ASP A 365 -1.26 -9.23 -26.43
CA ASP A 365 -0.52 -8.78 -27.63
C ASP A 365 1.00 -8.82 -27.43
N GLU A 366 1.71 -9.48 -28.34
CA GLU A 366 3.15 -9.69 -28.24
C GLU A 366 3.94 -8.38 -28.24
N SER A 367 3.59 -7.45 -29.14
CA SER A 367 4.31 -6.19 -29.27
C SER A 367 4.19 -5.36 -27.98
N LEU A 368 3.01 -5.39 -27.37
CA LEU A 368 2.68 -4.69 -26.15
C LEU A 368 3.38 -5.30 -24.93
N VAL A 369 3.30 -6.63 -24.76
CA VAL A 369 3.95 -7.33 -23.65
C VAL A 369 5.45 -7.07 -23.67
N ARG A 370 6.10 -7.24 -24.82
CA ARG A 370 7.55 -7.00 -24.97
C ARG A 370 7.92 -5.55 -24.67
N ARG A 371 7.07 -4.59 -25.06
CA ARG A 371 7.28 -3.17 -24.75
C ARG A 371 7.18 -2.89 -23.25
N ILE A 372 6.13 -3.38 -22.58
CA ILE A 372 5.91 -3.19 -21.14
C ILE A 372 7.04 -3.82 -20.32
N VAL A 373 7.39 -5.07 -20.61
CA VAL A 373 8.50 -5.77 -19.93
C VAL A 373 9.81 -4.99 -20.04
N ARG A 374 10.14 -4.50 -21.25
CA ARG A 374 11.32 -3.68 -21.47
C ARG A 374 11.28 -2.37 -20.67
N LEU A 375 10.14 -1.71 -20.59
CA LEU A 375 9.97 -0.50 -19.77
C LEU A 375 10.16 -0.82 -18.29
N VAL A 376 9.63 -1.94 -17.80
CA VAL A 376 9.85 -2.36 -16.42
C VAL A 376 11.34 -2.55 -16.14
N ASP A 377 12.04 -3.33 -16.95
CA ASP A 377 13.44 -3.65 -16.69
C ASP A 377 14.36 -2.43 -16.80
N ASN A 378 14.16 -1.58 -17.80
CA ASN A 378 14.99 -0.38 -18.00
C ASN A 378 14.84 0.68 -16.91
N ASN A 379 13.75 0.66 -16.14
CA ASN A 379 13.46 1.66 -15.11
C ASN A 379 13.84 1.21 -13.69
N GLU A 380 14.59 0.11 -13.54
CA GLU A 380 15.08 -0.35 -12.25
C GLU A 380 15.90 0.72 -11.50
N TYR A 381 16.74 1.47 -12.22
CA TYR A 381 17.56 2.53 -11.63
C TYR A 381 16.72 3.64 -10.98
N LYS A 382 15.54 3.95 -11.55
CA LYS A 382 14.63 4.94 -10.96
C LYS A 382 13.98 4.38 -9.70
N ARG A 383 13.46 3.14 -9.78
CA ARG A 383 12.74 2.51 -8.65
C ARG A 383 13.59 2.32 -7.41
N ARG A 384 14.90 2.11 -7.58
CA ARG A 384 15.88 1.98 -6.48
C ARG A 384 16.03 3.23 -5.62
N GLN A 385 15.54 4.38 -6.09
CA GLN A 385 15.65 5.69 -5.43
C GLN A 385 14.31 6.20 -4.88
N LEU A 386 13.25 5.38 -4.95
CA LEU A 386 11.94 5.75 -4.44
C LEU A 386 11.89 5.71 -2.92
N ALA A 387 11.03 6.56 -2.36
CA ALA A 387 10.71 6.52 -0.94
C ALA A 387 10.11 5.15 -0.53
N PRO A 388 10.26 4.75 0.75
CA PRO A 388 9.48 3.66 1.30
C PRO A 388 7.98 4.00 1.23
N GLY A 389 7.14 2.99 1.26
CA GLY A 389 5.70 3.16 1.17
C GLY A 389 4.99 1.86 1.48
N VAL A 390 3.68 1.92 1.65
CA VAL A 390 2.88 0.77 2.09
C VAL A 390 2.88 -0.31 1.02
N ARG A 391 3.23 -1.54 1.43
CA ARG A 391 3.07 -2.76 0.64
C ARG A 391 1.73 -3.41 0.96
N VAL A 392 0.92 -3.66 -0.06
CA VAL A 392 -0.35 -4.39 0.06
C VAL A 392 -0.39 -5.67 -0.78
N THR A 393 0.50 -5.78 -1.76
CA THR A 393 0.58 -6.93 -2.67
C THR A 393 1.59 -7.96 -2.15
N SER A 394 1.57 -9.16 -2.73
CA SER A 394 2.54 -10.21 -2.40
C SER A 394 3.96 -9.87 -2.89
N LYS A 395 4.09 -9.00 -3.90
CA LYS A 395 5.38 -8.57 -4.44
C LYS A 395 5.36 -7.10 -4.83
N ALA A 396 5.99 -6.28 -3.99
CA ALA A 396 6.27 -4.87 -4.28
C ALA A 396 7.65 -4.68 -4.94
N PHE A 397 7.82 -3.55 -5.63
CA PHE A 397 9.12 -3.10 -6.08
C PHE A 397 10.00 -2.70 -4.88
N GLY A 398 11.24 -3.20 -4.84
CA GLY A 398 12.18 -2.94 -3.76
C GLY A 398 12.68 -4.22 -3.12
N LYS A 399 12.34 -4.46 -1.85
CA LYS A 399 12.89 -5.61 -1.11
C LYS A 399 12.43 -6.96 -1.68
N ASP A 400 11.18 -7.06 -2.16
CA ASP A 400 10.57 -8.30 -2.64
C ASP A 400 10.91 -8.64 -4.10
N ARG A 401 11.25 -7.63 -4.94
CA ARG A 401 11.73 -7.81 -6.32
C ARG A 401 12.97 -6.97 -6.56
N ARG A 402 14.13 -7.63 -6.70
CA ARG A 402 15.43 -6.99 -6.96
C ARG A 402 16.01 -7.50 -8.27
N LEU A 403 16.05 -6.64 -9.29
CA LEU A 403 16.80 -6.90 -10.52
C LEU A 403 18.07 -6.06 -10.57
N PRO A 404 19.14 -6.51 -11.25
CA PRO A 404 20.31 -5.68 -11.46
C PRO A 404 19.95 -4.44 -12.29
N ILE A 405 20.53 -3.29 -11.95
CA ILE A 405 20.42 -2.07 -12.77
C ILE A 405 21.18 -2.27 -14.08
N THR A 406 22.41 -2.77 -14.00
CA THR A 406 23.21 -3.17 -15.17
C THR A 406 22.70 -4.50 -15.68
N ASN A 407 21.72 -4.45 -16.58
CA ASN A 407 21.08 -5.63 -17.14
C ASN A 407 20.95 -5.50 -18.66
N SER A 408 21.49 -6.46 -19.41
CA SER A 408 21.34 -6.56 -20.86
C SER A 408 20.50 -7.77 -21.29
N TYR A 409 19.92 -8.50 -20.33
CA TYR A 409 18.98 -9.58 -20.59
C TYR A 409 17.73 -9.01 -21.29
N ARG A 410 17.28 -9.64 -22.38
CA ARG A 410 16.18 -9.14 -23.24
C ARG A 410 14.91 -9.98 -23.18
N GLY A 411 14.81 -10.90 -22.22
CA GLY A 411 13.75 -11.90 -22.16
C GLY A 411 14.09 -13.11 -23.01
#